data_AF-A0A838VKC0-F1
#
_entry.id   AF-A0A838VKC0-F1
#
_cell.length_a   1.000
_cell.length_b   1.000
_cell.length_c   1.000
_cell.angle_alpha   90.00
_cell.angle_beta   90.00
_cell.angle_gamma   90.00
#
_symmetry.space_group_name_H-M   'P 1'
#
loop_
_entity.id
_entity.type
_entity.pdbx_description
1 polymer ?
#
loop_
_entity_poly.entity_id
_entity_poly.type
_entity_poly.pdbx_seq_one_letter_code
_entity_poly.pdbx_strand_id
1 'polypeptide(L)' 'MTPEEQKEILAHSRAIAKILYKNTKIEELTSLGKIEAAVRDSMQEHVMPEVGIFLSKMSQKKQEDIKDIFKA' A
#
# COMPACT_ATOMS: atom_id res chain seq x y z
N MET A 1 4.97 -14.61 -2.55
CA MET A 1 5.49 -14.06 -1.29
C MET A 1 6.03 -15.20 -0.47
N THR A 2 7.27 -15.10 -0.01
CA THR A 2 7.87 -16.01 0.97
C THR A 2 7.24 -15.79 2.36
N PRO A 3 7.39 -16.74 3.30
CA PRO A 3 6.96 -16.55 4.68
C PRO A 3 7.56 -15.31 5.35
N GLU A 4 8.80 -14.97 5.01
CA GLU A 4 9.51 -13.79 5.50
C GLU A 4 8.84 -12.52 4.97
N GLU A 5 8.57 -12.45 3.66
CA GLU A 5 7.87 -11.32 3.03
C GLU A 5 6.46 -11.13 3.62
N GLN A 6 5.75 -12.22 3.96
CA GLN A 6 4.45 -12.13 4.65
C GLN A 6 4.56 -11.53 6.05
N LYS A 7 5.62 -11.88 6.81
CA LYS A 7 5.87 -11.29 8.14
C LYS A 7 6.16 -9.80 8.04
N GLU A 8 6.95 -9.39 7.05
CA GLU A 8 7.25 -7.97 6.80
C GLU A 8 5.97 -7.20 6.44
N ILE A 9 5.17 -7.71 5.50
CA ILE A 9 3.89 -7.10 5.14
C ILE A 9 2.98 -6.95 6.35
N LEU A 10 2.89 -7.97 7.22
CA LEU A 10 2.09 -7.89 8.44
C LEU A 10 2.62 -6.83 9.42
N ALA A 11 3.94 -6.74 9.60
CA ALA A 11 4.56 -5.74 10.45
C ALA A 11 4.29 -4.31 9.94
N HIS A 12 4.47 -4.08 8.64
CA HIS A 12 4.18 -2.79 8.01
C HIS A 12 2.69 -2.44 8.06
N SER A 13 1.81 -3.41 7.79
CA SER A 13 0.36 -3.21 7.86
C SER A 13 -0.09 -2.80 9.26
N ARG A 14 0.48 -3.41 10.31
CA ARG A 14 0.20 -3.03 11.71
C ARG A 14 0.73 -1.63 12.04
N ALA A 15 1.88 -1.25 11.50
CA ALA A 15 2.43 0.10 11.68
C ALA A 15 1.54 1.15 11.03
N ILE A 16 1.11 0.91 9.78
CA ILE A 16 0.17 1.75 9.05
C ILE A 16 -1.15 1.86 9.83
N ALA A 17 -1.73 0.74 10.25
CA ALA A 17 -3.00 0.73 10.99
C ALA A 17 -2.95 1.56 12.28
N LYS A 18 -1.83 1.54 13.03
CA LYS A 18 -1.64 2.38 14.22
C LYS A 18 -1.62 3.87 13.89
N ILE A 19 -1.03 4.26 12.75
CA ILE A 19 -0.99 5.66 12.31
C ILE A 19 -2.38 6.11 11.87
N LEU A 20 -3.08 5.29 11.06
CA LEU A 20 -4.42 5.61 10.59
C LEU A 20 -5.40 5.74 11.76
N TYR A 21 -5.40 4.79 12.70
CA TYR A 21 -6.24 4.83 13.90
C TYR A 21 -6.09 6.13 14.71
N LYS A 22 -4.88 6.69 14.83
CA LYS A 22 -4.66 7.96 15.54
C LYS A 22 -5.34 9.16 14.87
N ASN A 23 -5.60 9.08 13.57
CA ASN A 23 -6.18 10.14 12.76
C ASN A 23 -7.66 9.88 12.40
N THR A 24 -8.19 8.70 12.73
CA THR A 24 -9.60 8.33 12.52
C THR A 24 -10.44 8.78 13.72
N LYS A 25 -11.62 9.34 13.46
CA LYS A 25 -12.52 9.77 14.53
C LYS A 25 -13.29 8.58 15.09
N ILE A 26 -13.66 8.64 16.38
CA ILE A 26 -14.34 7.52 17.05
C ILE A 26 -15.70 7.23 16.37
N GLU A 27 -16.38 8.24 15.84
CA GLU A 27 -17.68 8.10 15.17
C GLU A 27 -17.60 7.26 13.89
N GLU A 28 -16.42 7.18 13.27
CA GLU A 28 -16.11 6.40 12.08
C GLU A 28 -15.79 4.94 12.42
N LEU A 29 -15.56 4.61 13.69
CA LEU A 29 -15.25 3.26 14.16
C LEU A 29 -16.46 2.52 14.77
N THR A 30 -17.68 2.99 14.49
CA THR A 30 -18.92 2.52 15.15
C THR A 30 -19.61 1.35 14.46
N SER A 31 -19.25 1.02 13.22
CA SER A 31 -19.81 -0.11 12.48
C SER A 31 -18.81 -0.61 11.44
N LEU A 32 -18.97 -1.86 10.99
CA LEU A 32 -18.10 -2.43 9.95
C LEU A 32 -18.07 -1.58 8.67
N GLY A 33 -19.23 -1.05 8.25
CA GLY A 33 -19.31 -0.21 7.05
C GLY A 33 -18.55 1.11 7.19
N LYS A 34 -18.62 1.77 8.36
CA LYS A 34 -17.86 2.99 8.59
C LYS A 34 -16.36 2.73 8.78
N ILE A 35 -15.99 1.64 9.46
CA ILE A 35 -14.60 1.22 9.62
C ILE A 35 -13.99 0.96 8.24
N GLU A 36 -14.68 0.23 7.38
CA GLU A 36 -14.22 -0.07 6.03
C GLU A 36 -14.08 1.20 5.19
N ALA A 37 -15.04 2.13 5.26
CA ALA A 37 -14.94 3.42 4.58
C ALA A 37 -13.73 4.23 5.07
N ALA A 38 -13.55 4.37 6.38
CA ALA A 38 -12.42 5.09 6.96
C ALA A 38 -11.07 4.45 6.57
N VAL A 39 -10.99 3.12 6.53
CA VAL A 39 -9.79 2.40 6.07
C VAL A 39 -9.55 2.67 4.58
N ARG A 40 -10.57 2.56 3.73
CA ARG A 40 -10.44 2.81 2.29
C ARG A 40 -9.95 4.22 2.00
N ASP A 41 -10.59 5.23 2.58
CA ASP A 41 -10.29 6.64 2.33
C ASP A 41 -8.86 6.95 2.80
N SER A 42 -8.50 6.48 4.00
CA SER A 42 -7.15 6.63 4.54
C SER A 42 -6.08 5.97 3.68
N MET A 43 -6.33 4.76 3.18
CA MET A 43 -5.41 4.04 2.30
C MET A 43 -5.26 4.73 0.95
N GLN A 44 -6.37 5.22 0.37
CA GLN A 44 -6.36 5.94 -0.90
C GLN A 44 -5.57 7.25 -0.83
N GLU A 45 -5.72 8.00 0.27
CA GLU A 45 -5.05 9.29 0.43
C GLU A 45 -3.57 9.15 0.78
N HIS A 46 -3.20 8.19 1.64
CA HIS A 46 -1.87 8.19 2.26
C HIS A 46 -0.95 7.05 1.84
N VAL A 47 -1.48 5.90 1.40
CA VAL A 47 -0.68 4.67 1.20
C VAL A 47 -0.61 4.27 -0.27
N MET A 48 -1.77 4.25 -0.94
CA MET A 48 -1.87 3.86 -2.35
C MET A 48 -1.00 4.71 -3.29
N PRO A 49 -0.84 6.04 -3.11
CA PRO A 49 -0.01 6.84 -3.99
C PRO A 49 1.46 6.39 -3.98
N GLU A 50 2.03 6.11 -2.81
CA GLU A 50 3.41 5.65 -2.67
C GLU A 50 3.62 4.30 -3.36
N VAL A 51 2.72 3.34 -3.10
CA VAL A 51 2.75 2.01 -3.74
C VAL A 51 2.59 2.11 -5.25
N GLY A 52 1.62 2.92 -5.72
CA GLY A 52 1.33 3.12 -7.13
C GLY A 52 2.48 3.79 -7.88
N ILE A 53 3.08 4.84 -7.31
CA ILE A 53 4.23 5.53 -7.89
C ILE A 53 5.44 4.59 -7.96
N PHE A 54 5.72 3.85 -6.90
CA PHE A 54 6.82 2.88 -6.89
C PHE A 54 6.65 1.83 -8.01
N LEU A 55 5.48 1.20 -8.10
CA LEU A 55 5.21 0.18 -9.12
C LEU A 55 5.22 0.76 -10.54
N SER A 56 4.76 2.00 -10.73
CA SER A 56 4.83 2.71 -12.01
C SER A 56 6.29 2.87 -12.48
N LYS A 57 7.17 3.34 -11.60
CA LYS A 57 8.62 3.48 -11.88
C LYS A 57 9.27 2.13 -12.18
N MET A 58 8.95 1.09 -11.40
CA MET A 58 9.50 -0.25 -11.62
C MET A 58 9.01 -0.88 -12.93
N SER A 59 7.77 -0.59 -13.33
CA SER A 59 7.23 -1.03 -14.63
C SER A 59 7.99 -0.41 -15.80
N GLN A 60 8.35 0.88 -15.71
CA GLN A 60 9.17 1.55 -16.72
C GLN A 60 10.56 0.91 -16.82
N LYS A 61 11.24 0.73 -15.67
CA LYS A 61 12.55 0.09 -15.62
C LYS A 61 12.54 -1.31 -16.23
N LYS A 62 11.54 -2.14 -15.87
CA LYS A 62 11.39 -3.48 -16.44
C LYS A 62 11.22 -3.47 -17.96
N GLN A 63 10.55 -2.45 -18.51
CA GLN A 63 10.40 -2.30 -19.96
C GLN A 63 11.71 -1.85 -20.64
N GLU A 64 12.52 -1.02 -19.98
CA GLU A 64 13.86 -0.63 -20.46
C GLU A 64 14.79 -1.84 -20.48
N ASP A 65 14.85 -2.60 -19.39
CA ASP A 65 15.65 -3.82 -19.28
C ASP A 65 15.30 -4.83 -20.40
N ILE A 66 14.01 -4.98 -20.71
CA ILE A 66 13.54 -5.84 -21.82
C ILE A 66 14.02 -5.31 -23.18
N LYS A 67 13.93 -4.00 -23.43
CA LYS A 67 14.35 -3.40 -24.71
C LYS A 67 15.85 -3.53 -24.93
N ASP A 68 16.65 -3.47 -23.88
CA ASP A 68 18.10 -3.63 -23.97
C ASP A 68 18.51 -5.09 -24.28
N ILE A 69 17.78 -6.08 -23.76
CA ILE A 69 17.97 -7.50 -24.11
C ILE A 69 17.73 -7.76 -25.60
N PHE A 70 16.77 -7.05 -26.23
CA PHE A 70 16.45 -7.23 -27.65
C PHE A 70 17.26 -6.33 -28.60
N LYS A 71 18.14 -5.47 -28.07
CA LYS A 71 19.06 -4.64 -28.86
C LYS A 71 20.50 -5.18 -28.92
N ALA A 72 20.84 -6.14 -28.06
CA ALA A 72 22.11 -6.86 -28.05
C ALA A 72 22.08 -8.08 -28.97
#